data_AF-A0A2D5P817-F1
#
_entry.id   AF-A0A2D5P817-F1
#
_cell.length_a   1.000
_cell.length_b   1.000
_cell.length_c   1.000
_cell.angle_alpha   90.00
_cell.angle_beta   90.00
_cell.angle_gamma   90.00
#
_symmetry.space_group_name_H-M   'P 1'
#
loop_
_entity.id
_entity.type
_entity.pdbx_description
1 polymer ?
#
loop_
_entity_poly.entity_id
_entity_poly.type
_entity_poly.pdbx_seq_one_letter_code
_entity_poly.pdbx_strand_id
1 'polypeptide(L)' 'MTVIVGRRRIGKTKLIKEAYKEKVYLFVSKKNETFLCAEFVDIIEATLEIKVFGEFKINKSILRGRIC' A
#
# COMPACT_ATOMS: atom_id res chain seq x y z
N MET A 1 12.59 7.78 7.01
CA MET A 1 11.99 6.45 6.77
C MET A 1 11.80 5.78 8.13
N THR A 2 10.56 5.45 8.51
CA THR A 2 10.28 4.76 9.78
C THR A 2 9.82 3.34 9.47
N VAL A 3 10.49 2.35 10.04
CA VAL A 3 10.14 0.93 9.85
C VAL A 3 9.74 0.35 11.20
N ILE A 4 8.54 -0.24 11.27
CA ILE A 4 8.00 -0.81 12.51
C ILE A 4 8.09 -2.33 12.41
N VAL A 5 8.97 -2.93 13.23
CA VAL A 5 9.27 -4.38 13.22
C VAL A 5 8.83 -5.08 14.52
N GLY A 6 8.80 -6.41 14.52
CA GLY A 6 8.61 -7.25 15.71
C GLY A 6 7.80 -8.52 15.42
N ARG A 7 7.37 -9.26 16.45
CA ARG A 7 6.62 -10.53 16.29
C ARG A 7 5.31 -10.39 15.49
N ARG A 8 4.96 -11.44 14.76
CA ARG A 8 3.68 -11.57 14.03
C ARG A 8 2.53 -11.50 15.05
N ARG A 9 1.46 -10.77 14.72
CA ARG A 9 0.24 -10.61 15.54
C ARG A 9 0.35 -9.83 16.85
N ILE A 10 1.42 -9.07 17.08
CA ILE A 10 1.52 -8.17 18.26
C ILE A 10 0.63 -6.91 18.16
N GLY A 11 -0.20 -6.77 17.11
CA GLY A 11 -1.10 -5.63 16.97
C GLY A 11 -0.50 -4.38 16.31
N LYS A 12 0.72 -4.42 15.77
CA LYS A 12 1.36 -3.29 15.06
C LYS A 12 0.44 -2.60 14.05
N THR A 13 -0.26 -3.38 13.22
CA THR A 13 -1.18 -2.83 12.22
C THR A 13 -2.32 -2.05 12.85
N LYS A 14 -2.88 -2.56 13.96
CA LYS A 14 -3.97 -1.88 14.68
C LYS A 14 -3.45 -0.57 15.30
N LEU A 15 -2.26 -0.60 15.90
CA LEU A 15 -1.64 0.58 16.48
C LEU A 15 -1.45 1.71 15.46
N ILE A 16 -0.89 1.40 14.28
CA ILE A 16 -0.66 2.40 13.23
C ILE A 16 -1.98 2.98 12.71
N LYS A 17 -3.00 2.13 12.51
CA LYS A 17 -4.32 2.58 12.05
C LYS A 17 -5.00 3.52 13.04
N GLU A 18 -4.91 3.24 14.34
CA GLU A 18 -5.45 4.13 15.38
C GLU A 18 -4.63 5.40 15.54
N ALA A 19 -3.30 5.32 15.43
CA ALA A 19 -2.41 6.47 15.58
C ALA A 19 -2.50 7.45 14.38
N TYR A 20 -2.85 6.96 13.20
CA TYR A 20 -2.90 7.75 11.96
C TYR A 20 -4.22 7.51 11.21
N LYS A 21 -5.31 8.05 11.73
CA LYS A 21 -6.65 7.90 11.14
C LYS A 21 -6.84 8.64 9.82
N GLU A 22 -6.16 9.77 9.65
CA GLU A 22 -6.25 10.64 8.48
C GLU A 22 -5.23 10.27 7.38
N LYS A 23 -4.51 9.15 7.53
CA LYS A 23 -3.51 8.71 6.55
C LYS A 23 -4.01 7.51 5.75
N VAL A 24 -3.62 7.49 4.48
CA VAL A 24 -3.90 6.36 3.60
C VAL A 24 -3.08 5.14 4.01
N TYR A 25 -3.75 4.02 4.24
CA TYR A 25 -3.13 2.73 4.54
C TYR A 25 -3.15 1.82 3.31
N LEU A 26 -1.99 1.62 2.69
CA LEU A 26 -1.83 0.74 1.53
C LEU A 26 -1.27 -0.62 1.96
N PHE A 27 -1.99 -1.69 1.64
CA PHE A 27 -1.58 -3.06 1.97
C PHE A 27 -1.02 -3.78 0.74
N VAL A 28 0.29 -4.03 0.74
CA VAL A 28 0.95 -4.79 -0.32
C VAL A 28 0.78 -6.29 -0.06
N SER A 29 0.10 -6.99 -0.97
CA SER A 29 -0.11 -8.44 -0.92
C SER A 29 0.53 -9.12 -2.13
N LYS A 30 0.66 -10.46 -2.11
CA LYS A 30 1.21 -11.22 -3.25
C LYS A 30 0.15 -11.41 -4.34
N LYS A 31 -0.29 -10.30 -4.94
CA LYS A 31 -1.20 -10.24 -6.09
C LYS A 31 -0.44 -9.74 -7.32
N ASN A 32 -1.07 -9.87 -8.49
CA ASN A 32 -0.54 -9.26 -9.71
C ASN A 32 -0.53 -7.74 -9.53
N GLU A 33 0.58 -7.11 -9.92
CA GLU A 33 0.89 -5.70 -9.69
C GLU A 33 -0.20 -4.77 -10.25
N THR A 34 -0.72 -5.08 -11.44
CA THR A 34 -1.80 -4.29 -12.06
C THR A 34 -3.05 -4.23 -11.17
N PHE A 35 -3.39 -5.34 -10.52
CA PHE A 35 -4.52 -5.39 -9.59
C PHE A 35 -4.21 -4.65 -8.28
N LEU A 36 -2.98 -4.70 -7.78
CA LEU A 36 -2.57 -3.92 -6.60
C LEU A 36 -2.64 -2.41 -6.88
N CYS A 37 -2.17 -1.96 -8.04
CA CYS A 37 -2.24 -0.56 -8.42
C CYS A 37 -3.68 -0.07 -8.51
N ALA A 38 -4.58 -0.84 -9.12
CA ALA A 38 -6.01 -0.53 -9.16
C ALA A 38 -6.59 -0.43 -7.74
N GLU A 39 -6.33 -1.43 -6.87
CA GLU A 39 -6.78 -1.40 -5.47
C GLU A 39 -6.22 -0.19 -4.70
N PHE A 40 -4.99 0.23 -4.97
CA PHE A 40 -4.40 1.39 -4.31
C PHE A 40 -5.05 2.70 -4.75
N VAL A 41 -5.39 2.84 -6.04
CA VAL A 41 -6.14 4.01 -6.53
C VAL A 41 -7.48 4.11 -5.82
N ASP A 42 -8.25 3.01 -5.79
CA ASP A 42 -9.56 2.97 -5.13
C ASP A 42 -9.45 3.36 -3.64
N ILE A 43 -8.43 2.85 -2.92
CA ILE A 43 -8.22 3.18 -1.51
C ILE A 43 -7.83 4.66 -1.33
N ILE A 44 -7.00 5.21 -2.21
CA ILE A 44 -6.56 6.62 -2.14
C ILE A 44 -7.74 7.55 -2.41
N GLU A 45 -8.52 7.30 -3.47
CA GLU A 45 -9.70 8.10 -3.80
C GLU A 45 -10.74 8.05 -2.69
N ALA A 46 -11.00 6.87 -2.13
CA ALA A 46 -11.94 6.71 -1.02
C ALA A 46 -11.48 7.37 0.29
N THR A 47 -10.17 7.40 0.55
CA THR A 47 -9.64 7.94 1.81
C THR A 47 -9.41 9.46 1.75
N LEU A 48 -9.00 9.98 0.59
CA LEU A 48 -8.65 11.40 0.42
C LEU A 48 -9.75 12.22 -0.26
N GLU A 49 -10.80 11.59 -0.80
CA GLU A 49 -11.87 12.22 -1.59
C GLU A 49 -11.36 13.03 -2.80
N ILE A 50 -10.14 12.70 -3.26
CA ILE A 50 -9.50 13.33 -4.42
C ILE A 50 -9.57 12.34 -5.58
N LYS A 51 -10.01 12.81 -6.74
CA LYS A 51 -9.96 12.03 -7.98
C LYS A 51 -8.51 11.88 -8.44
N VAL A 52 -8.04 10.65 -8.54
CA VAL A 52 -6.72 10.31 -9.07
C VAL A 52 -6.85 10.23 -10.59
N PHE A 53 -6.49 11.30 -11.28
CA PHE A 53 -6.50 11.32 -12.74
C PHE A 53 -5.24 10.66 -13.31
N GLY A 54 -5.36 9.41 -13.77
CA GLY A 54 -4.31 8.71 -14.52
C GLY A 54 -4.40 7.17 -14.45
N GLU A 55 -4.05 6.47 -15.53
CA GLU A 55 -3.86 5.02 -15.51
C GLU A 55 -2.42 4.70 -15.07
N PHE A 56 -2.25 3.98 -13.95
CA PHE A 56 -0.97 3.42 -13.56
C PHE A 56 -0.61 2.22 -14.45
N LYS A 57 -0.09 2.49 -15.66
CA LYS A 57 0.53 1.47 -16.53
C LYS A 57 2.00 1.30 -16.14
N ILE A 58 2.28 0.41 -15.19
CA ILE A 58 3.65 0.02 -14.89
C ILE A 58 4.19 -0.91 -15.99
N ASN A 59 5.24 -0.45 -16.66
CA ASN A 59 6.06 -1.29 -17.53
C ASN A 59 6.89 -2.26 -16.66
N LYS A 60 6.87 -3.56 -17.01
CA LYS A 60 7.45 -4.72 -16.32
C LYS A 60 8.96 -4.66 -15.97
N SER A 61 9.65 -3.55 -16.18
CA SER A 61 11.12 -3.46 -16.15
C SER A 61 11.75 -3.11 -14.80
N ILE A 62 10.99 -2.74 -13.77
CA ILE A 62 11.58 -2.14 -12.54
C ILE A 62 11.74 -3.11 -11.35
N LEU A 63 11.12 -4.29 -11.35
CA LEU A 63 11.19 -5.20 -10.20
C LEU A 63 11.99 -6.47 -10.52
N ARG A 64 13.29 -6.31 -10.84
CA ARG A 64 14.26 -7.42 -10.70
C ARG A 64 14.44 -7.71 -9.20
N GLY A 65 13.62 -8.62 -8.70
CA GLY A 65 13.75 -9.17 -7.35
C GLY A 65 15.12 -9.81 -7.14
N ARG A 66 15.90 -9.23 -6.23
CA ARG A 66 16.79 -9.97 -5.35
C ARG A 66 16.30 -9.74 -3.93
N ILE A 67 15.48 -10.66 -3.45
CA ILE A 67 15.40 -10.94 -2.03
C ILE A 67 16.19 -12.25 -1.90
N CYS A 68 17.43 -12.12 -1.44
CA CYS A 68 18.22 -13.22 -0.91
C CYS A 68 17.68 -13.61 0.46
#